data_AF-A0A1I3PNA1-F1
#
_entry.id   AF-A0A1I3PNA1-F1
#
_cell.length_a   1.000
_cell.length_b   1.000
_cell.length_c   1.000
_cell.angle_alpha   90.00
_cell.angle_beta   90.00
_cell.angle_gamma   90.00
#
_symmetry.space_group_name_H-M   'P 1'
#
loop_
_entity.id
_entity.type
_entity.pdbx_description
1 polymer ?
#
loop_
_entity_poly.entity_id
_entity_poly.type
_entity_poly.pdbx_seq_one_letter_code
_entity_poly.pdbx_strand_id
1 'polypeptide(L)'
;MHEDIVLRGGRLAVAIKHPAAVGGARFDRTGFVAEATLDGRHTFGAYEIPNVWDPSKGAGLCGEFGNQRMLGYDEAKPGEWFPKLGVGLLRRESDEGYRFMKAYEVRPYRVDVIREDESRVLFDVHPEPCLGFAVRYRKRLAVEGNALRAD
;
A
#
# COMPACT_ATOMS: atom_id res chain seq x y z
N MET A 1 8.89 -13.50 8.42
CA MET A 1 8.64 -12.79 7.14
C MET A 1 7.23 -13.13 6.71
N HIS A 2 6.43 -12.18 6.25
CA HIS A 2 5.13 -12.48 5.66
C HIS A 2 5.32 -12.93 4.22
N GLU A 3 4.60 -13.97 3.81
CA GLU A 3 4.64 -14.45 2.43
C GLU A 3 3.91 -13.48 1.49
N ASP A 4 4.40 -13.39 0.25
CA ASP A 4 3.75 -12.62 -0.79
C ASP A 4 2.47 -13.32 -1.26
N ILE A 5 1.44 -12.52 -1.57
CA ILE A 5 0.21 -12.98 -2.19
C ILE A 5 0.48 -13.09 -3.70
N VAL A 6 0.46 -14.30 -4.23
CA VAL A 6 0.67 -14.52 -5.68
C VAL A 6 -0.66 -14.76 -6.36
N LEU A 7 -1.07 -13.85 -7.25
CA LEU A 7 -2.21 -14.06 -8.15
C LEU A 7 -1.73 -14.67 -9.46
N ARG A 8 -2.53 -15.58 -10.04
CA ARG A 8 -2.22 -16.23 -11.31
C ARG A 8 -3.40 -16.12 -12.25
N GLY A 9 -3.14 -15.59 -13.44
CA GLY A 9 -3.95 -15.79 -14.63
C GLY A 9 -3.33 -16.86 -15.53
N GLY A 10 -3.88 -17.00 -16.74
CA GLY A 10 -3.36 -17.97 -17.71
C GLY A 10 -1.96 -17.63 -18.24
N ARG A 11 -1.59 -16.34 -18.30
CA ARG A 11 -0.29 -15.88 -18.82
C ARG A 11 0.49 -15.01 -17.84
N LEU A 12 -0.19 -14.29 -16.97
CA LEU A 12 0.42 -13.39 -16.01
C LEU A 12 0.34 -13.96 -14.60
N ALA A 13 1.45 -13.94 -13.88
CA ALA A 13 1.47 -14.09 -12.43
C ALA A 13 1.92 -12.78 -11.79
N VAL A 14 1.34 -12.40 -10.66
CA VAL A 14 1.64 -11.14 -9.99
C VAL A 14 1.92 -11.42 -8.51
N ALA A 15 3.10 -11.00 -8.04
CA ALA A 15 3.50 -11.11 -6.65
C ALA A 15 3.19 -9.79 -5.93
N ILE A 16 2.30 -9.86 -4.94
CA ILE A 16 1.82 -8.72 -4.16
C ILE A 16 2.36 -8.86 -2.74
N LYS A 17 3.00 -7.81 -2.22
CA LYS A 17 3.44 -7.80 -0.83
C LYS A 17 2.24 -7.85 0.10
N HIS A 18 2.31 -8.72 1.11
CA HIS A 18 1.31 -8.70 2.18
C HIS A 18 1.33 -7.31 2.87
N PRO A 19 0.18 -6.71 3.24
CA PRO A 19 0.15 -5.37 3.82
C PRO A 19 1.03 -5.20 5.07
N ALA A 20 1.19 -6.26 5.86
CA ALA A 20 2.08 -6.28 7.02
C ALA A 20 3.59 -6.28 6.67
N ALA A 21 3.96 -6.63 5.43
CA ALA A 21 5.34 -6.57 4.94
C ALA A 21 5.71 -5.19 4.35
N VAL A 22 4.72 -4.34 4.06
CA VAL A 22 4.91 -2.98 3.56
C VAL A 22 4.96 -2.03 4.74
N GLY A 23 6.00 -1.19 4.79
CA GLY A 23 6.31 -0.28 5.87
C GLY A 23 6.34 1.18 5.42
N GLY A 24 6.92 2.02 6.28
CA GLY A 24 7.03 3.45 6.02
C GLY A 24 5.69 4.19 6.01
N ALA A 25 5.79 5.48 5.71
CA ALA A 25 4.70 6.45 5.76
C ALA A 25 4.19 6.88 4.37
N ARG A 26 4.72 6.30 3.28
CA ARG A 26 4.52 6.83 1.93
C ARG A 26 3.52 6.03 1.11
N PHE A 27 3.81 4.76 0.89
CA PHE A 27 3.10 3.93 -0.07
C PHE A 27 1.93 3.19 0.58
N ASP A 28 0.85 3.09 -0.18
CA ASP A 28 -0.31 2.27 0.16
C ASP A 28 0.11 0.82 0.36
N ARG A 29 -0.22 0.27 1.53
CA ARG A 29 0.12 -1.09 1.94
C ARG A 29 -0.76 -2.14 1.25
N THR A 30 -1.84 -1.72 0.58
CA THR A 30 -2.76 -2.62 -0.13
C THR A 30 -2.42 -2.73 -1.61
N GLY A 31 -2.40 -3.96 -2.13
CA GLY A 31 -2.15 -4.21 -3.55
C GLY A 31 -0.77 -3.76 -4.04
N PHE A 32 0.25 -3.80 -3.18
CA PHE A 32 1.62 -3.43 -3.53
C PHE A 32 2.25 -4.54 -4.40
N VAL A 33 2.20 -4.36 -5.71
CA VAL A 33 2.71 -5.35 -6.69
C VAL A 33 4.21 -5.19 -6.83
N ALA A 34 4.98 -6.10 -6.27
CA ALA A 34 6.44 -6.07 -6.35
C ALA A 34 6.98 -6.60 -7.69
N GLU A 35 6.33 -7.64 -8.22
CA GLU A 35 6.75 -8.30 -9.47
C GLU A 35 5.54 -8.78 -10.27
N ALA A 36 5.66 -8.72 -11.59
CA ALA A 36 4.74 -9.36 -12.53
C ALA A 36 5.53 -10.22 -13.52
N THR A 37 5.10 -11.46 -13.72
CA THR A 37 5.79 -12.45 -14.55
C THR A 37 4.88 -12.90 -15.68
N LEU A 38 5.25 -12.58 -16.92
CA LEU A 38 4.54 -12.95 -18.14
C LEU A 38 5.13 -14.23 -18.74
N ASP A 39 4.24 -15.19 -19.04
CA ASP A 39 4.51 -16.49 -19.66
C ASP A 39 5.63 -17.29 -18.95
N GLY A 40 5.81 -17.07 -17.64
CA GLY A 40 6.86 -17.70 -16.83
C GLY A 40 8.29 -17.32 -17.21
N ARG A 41 8.48 -16.27 -18.03
CA ARG A 41 9.78 -15.93 -18.64
C ARG A 41 10.21 -14.49 -18.44
N HIS A 42 9.27 -13.56 -18.51
CA HIS A 42 9.58 -12.13 -18.48
C HIS A 42 9.09 -11.51 -17.17
N THR A 43 10.01 -11.00 -16.37
CA THR A 43 9.71 -10.34 -15.10
C THR A 43 9.69 -8.82 -15.27
N PHE A 44 8.73 -8.18 -14.62
CA PHE A 44 8.54 -6.73 -14.59
C PHE A 44 8.37 -6.28 -13.14
N GLY A 45 8.69 -5.01 -12.89
CA GLY A 45 8.73 -4.44 -11.55
C GLY A 45 10.16 -4.48 -11.00
N ALA A 46 10.64 -3.32 -10.57
CA ALA A 46 11.96 -3.17 -9.99
C ALA A 46 11.83 -2.60 -8.59
N TYR A 47 12.71 -3.03 -7.70
CA TYR A 47 12.93 -2.38 -6.41
C TYR A 47 13.71 -1.08 -6.62
N GLU A 48 13.38 -0.04 -5.85
CA GLU A 48 14.15 1.22 -5.83
C GLU A 48 15.63 0.98 -5.49
N ILE A 49 15.90 0.01 -4.61
CA ILE A 49 17.23 -0.53 -4.37
C ILE A 49 17.34 -1.87 -5.12
N PRO A 50 18.22 -2.01 -6.13
CA PRO A 50 18.29 -3.22 -6.94
C PRO A 50 18.40 -4.49 -6.10
N ASN A 51 17.44 -5.41 -6.28
CA ASN A 51 17.36 -6.71 -5.61
C ASN A 51 17.23 -6.68 -4.08
N VAL A 52 16.89 -5.53 -3.48
CA VAL A 52 16.71 -5.40 -2.04
C VAL A 52 15.29 -4.93 -1.74
N TRP A 53 14.57 -5.76 -0.99
CA TRP A 53 13.29 -5.34 -0.42
C TRP A 53 13.52 -4.48 0.83
N ASP A 54 13.22 -3.20 0.71
CA ASP A 54 13.07 -2.28 1.84
C ASP A 54 11.57 -1.92 1.97
N PRO A 55 10.90 -2.30 3.08
CA PRO A 55 9.49 -2.02 3.30
C PRO A 55 9.09 -0.55 3.18
N SER A 56 10.02 0.39 3.33
CA SER A 56 9.77 1.83 3.27
C SER A 56 9.91 2.43 1.85
N LYS A 57 10.36 1.63 0.88
CA LYS A 57 10.70 2.08 -0.48
C LYS A 57 9.70 1.63 -1.52
N GLY A 58 9.77 2.26 -2.69
CA GLY A 58 8.95 1.88 -3.83
C GLY A 58 9.44 0.58 -4.47
N ALA A 59 8.52 -0.22 -4.99
CA ALA A 59 8.85 -1.28 -5.92
C ALA A 59 7.66 -1.55 -6.86
N GLY A 60 7.97 -1.98 -8.08
CA GLY A 60 6.96 -2.39 -9.07
C GLY A 60 5.83 -1.37 -9.22
N LEU A 61 4.60 -1.79 -8.89
CA LEU A 61 3.40 -0.96 -8.92
C LEU A 61 2.86 -0.79 -7.48
N CYS A 62 3.04 0.40 -6.93
CA CYS A 62 2.53 0.77 -5.61
C CYS A 62 1.84 2.14 -5.66
N GLY A 63 0.70 2.26 -4.99
CA GLY A 63 -0.07 3.50 -4.92
C GLY A 63 0.45 4.45 -3.83
N GLU A 64 0.13 5.73 -3.95
CA GLU A 64 0.38 6.74 -2.93
C GLU A 64 -0.80 7.72 -2.87
N PHE A 65 -1.30 7.98 -1.66
CA PHE A 65 -2.32 9.01 -1.40
C PHE A 65 -1.71 10.25 -0.75
N GLY A 66 -2.23 11.43 -1.10
CA GLY A 66 -1.86 12.68 -0.44
C GLY A 66 -0.42 13.12 -0.70
N ASN A 67 0.09 12.95 -1.92
CA ASN A 67 1.42 13.41 -2.33
C ASN A 67 1.54 14.94 -2.38
N GLN A 68 0.43 15.65 -2.62
CA GLN A 68 0.37 17.12 -2.69
C GLN A 68 -0.23 17.74 -1.42
N ARG A 69 -1.37 17.22 -0.95
CA ARG A 69 -2.05 17.69 0.26
C ARG A 69 -2.46 16.50 1.11
N MET A 70 -2.25 16.61 2.42
CA MET A 70 -2.54 15.55 3.36
C MET A 70 -3.78 15.86 4.20
N LEU A 71 -4.66 14.88 4.29
CA LEU A 71 -5.90 14.96 5.06
C LEU A 71 -5.60 15.09 6.55
N GLY A 72 -6.18 16.08 7.21
CA GLY A 72 -6.06 16.27 8.67
C GLY A 72 -4.71 16.80 9.15
N TYR A 73 -3.75 17.07 8.25
CA TYR A 73 -2.41 17.50 8.68
C TYR A 73 -2.40 18.89 9.30
N ASP A 74 -3.11 19.83 8.68
CA ASP A 74 -3.15 21.24 9.12
C ASP A 74 -3.92 21.37 10.44
N GLU A 75 -4.90 20.48 10.68
CA GLU A 75 -5.71 20.42 11.89
C GLU A 75 -5.00 19.71 13.06
N ALA A 76 -4.11 18.75 12.78
CA ALA A 76 -3.34 18.04 13.80
C ALA A 76 -2.29 18.95 14.45
N LYS A 77 -2.12 18.89 15.76
CA LYS A 77 -1.00 19.53 16.46
C LYS A 77 0.23 18.62 16.50
N PRO A 78 1.44 19.14 16.74
CA PRO A 78 2.59 18.31 17.06
C PRO A 78 2.28 17.33 18.20
N GLY A 79 2.66 16.07 18.01
CA GLY A 79 2.34 14.95 18.88
C GLY A 79 1.04 14.21 18.55
N GLU A 80 0.11 14.84 17.82
CA GLU A 80 -1.18 14.25 17.43
C GLU A 80 -1.09 13.41 16.14
N TRP A 81 -2.13 12.63 15.90
CA TRP A 81 -2.26 11.75 14.75
C TRP A 81 -3.12 12.38 13.66
N PHE A 82 -2.79 12.11 12.39
CA PHE A 82 -3.61 12.46 11.22
C PHE A 82 -3.70 11.28 10.24
N PRO A 83 -4.78 11.14 9.46
CA PRO A 83 -4.98 9.99 8.59
C PRO A 83 -4.20 10.09 7.27
N LYS A 84 -3.55 8.99 6.85
CA LYS A 84 -3.09 8.79 5.46
C LYS A 84 -3.69 7.50 4.90
N LEU A 85 -4.55 7.64 3.89
CA LEU A 85 -5.22 6.51 3.23
C LEU A 85 -4.20 5.50 2.69
N GLY A 86 -4.53 4.21 2.82
CA GLY A 86 -3.64 3.11 2.43
C GLY A 86 -2.46 2.84 3.37
N VAL A 87 -2.15 3.75 4.31
CA VAL A 87 -1.00 3.62 5.21
C VAL A 87 -1.44 3.38 6.65
N GLY A 88 -2.23 4.28 7.21
CA GLY A 88 -2.52 4.32 8.65
C GLY A 88 -2.69 5.75 9.15
N LEU A 89 -2.64 5.89 10.47
CA LEU A 89 -2.47 7.20 11.10
C LEU A 89 -0.98 7.53 11.21
N LEU A 90 -0.63 8.75 10.83
CA LEU A 90 0.71 9.31 10.91
C LEU A 90 0.78 10.31 12.05
N ARG A 91 1.92 10.37 12.74
CA ARG A 91 2.09 11.35 13.83
C ARG A 91 2.67 12.65 13.30
N ARG A 92 2.05 13.79 13.58
CA ARG A 92 2.65 15.09 13.30
C ARG A 92 3.73 15.34 14.34
N GLU A 93 4.98 15.56 13.92
CA GLU A 93 6.10 15.69 14.85
C GLU A 93 6.48 17.15 15.17
N SER A 94 6.10 18.09 14.30
CA SER A 94 6.46 19.50 14.42
C SER A 94 5.46 20.39 13.67
N ASP A 95 5.60 21.71 13.85
CA ASP A 95 4.78 22.72 13.17
C ASP A 95 5.19 22.96 11.70
N GLU A 96 6.20 22.26 11.21
CA GLU A 96 6.59 22.31 9.80
C GLU A 96 5.46 21.80 8.89
N GLY A 97 5.54 22.14 7.60
CA GLY A 97 4.59 21.65 6.59
C GLY A 97 4.73 20.15 6.32
N TYR A 98 3.65 19.55 5.81
CA TYR A 98 3.63 18.15 5.40
C TYR A 98 4.66 17.86 4.32
N ARG A 99 5.39 16.74 4.45
CA ARG A 99 6.39 16.29 3.49
C ARG A 99 6.19 14.80 3.21
N PHE A 100 5.75 14.45 2.02
CA PHE A 100 5.43 13.05 1.67
C PHE A 100 6.64 12.09 1.75
N MET A 101 7.86 12.61 1.62
CA MET A 101 9.11 11.85 1.76
C MET A 101 9.56 11.66 3.21
N LYS A 102 8.91 12.32 4.18
CA LYS A 102 9.29 12.23 5.59
C LYS A 102 8.88 10.87 6.17
N ALA A 103 9.78 10.26 6.95
CA ALA A 103 9.55 9.00 7.65
C ALA A 103 8.78 9.21 8.96
N TYR A 104 7.51 9.60 8.85
CA TYR A 104 6.64 9.76 10.02
C TYR A 104 6.47 8.46 10.81
N GLU A 105 6.27 8.57 12.13
CA GLU A 105 5.75 7.47 12.94
C GLU A 105 4.38 7.01 12.39
N VAL A 106 4.19 5.68 12.27
CA VAL A 106 2.99 5.10 11.65
C VAL A 106 2.29 4.15 12.60
N ARG A 107 1.00 4.38 12.83
CA ARG A 107 0.05 3.39 13.32
C ARG A 107 -0.72 2.81 12.13
N PRO A 108 -0.39 1.61 11.62
CA PRO A 108 -1.00 1.09 10.40
C PRO A 108 -2.48 0.79 10.60
N TYR A 109 -3.29 1.03 9.57
CA TYR A 109 -4.68 0.60 9.60
C TYR A 109 -4.78 -0.92 9.66
N ARG A 110 -5.85 -1.41 10.28
CA ARG A 110 -6.23 -2.82 10.16
C ARG A 110 -6.70 -3.11 8.72
N VAL A 111 -6.11 -4.14 8.11
CA VAL A 111 -6.47 -4.61 6.77
C VAL A 111 -6.87 -6.07 6.86
N ASP A 112 -8.07 -6.39 6.38
CA ASP A 112 -8.43 -7.77 6.08
C ASP A 112 -8.04 -8.09 4.63
N VAL A 113 -7.31 -9.20 4.45
CA VAL A 113 -6.90 -9.70 3.14
C VAL A 113 -7.78 -10.91 2.81
N ILE A 114 -8.60 -10.79 1.79
CA ILE A 114 -9.59 -11.80 1.41
C ILE A 114 -9.21 -12.34 0.04
N ARG A 115 -8.64 -13.56 0.02
CA ARG A 115 -8.39 -14.30 -1.22
C ARG A 115 -9.73 -14.80 -1.75
N GLU A 116 -10.20 -14.24 -2.87
CA GLU A 116 -11.45 -14.67 -3.50
C GLU A 116 -11.21 -15.97 -4.28
N ASP A 117 -10.14 -16.01 -5.08
CA ASP A 117 -9.69 -17.18 -5.83
C ASP A 117 -8.18 -17.08 -6.18
N GLU A 118 -7.68 -17.96 -7.06
CA GLU A 118 -6.26 -17.94 -7.47
C GLU A 118 -5.85 -16.66 -8.22
N SER A 119 -6.80 -15.99 -8.85
CA SER A 119 -6.63 -14.83 -9.73
C SER A 119 -7.08 -13.52 -9.10
N ARG A 120 -7.72 -13.53 -7.92
CA ARG A 120 -8.33 -12.35 -7.28
C ARG A 120 -8.09 -12.25 -5.79
N VAL A 121 -7.89 -11.02 -5.31
CA VAL A 121 -7.79 -10.69 -3.88
C VAL A 121 -8.46 -9.34 -3.60
N LEU A 122 -9.18 -9.27 -2.49
CA LEU A 122 -9.77 -8.04 -1.95
C LEU A 122 -9.00 -7.64 -0.68
N PHE A 123 -8.61 -6.37 -0.62
CA PHE A 123 -8.11 -5.71 0.58
C PHE A 123 -9.23 -4.83 1.15
N ASP A 124 -9.67 -5.10 2.37
CA ASP A 124 -10.67 -4.29 3.09
C ASP A 124 -10.00 -3.60 4.28
N VAL A 125 -9.69 -2.32 4.10
CA VAL A 125 -9.09 -1.46 5.12
C VAL A 125 -10.19 -0.91 6.01
N HIS A 126 -10.09 -1.20 7.30
CA HIS A 126 -11.08 -0.79 8.29
C HIS A 126 -10.99 0.71 8.57
N PRO A 127 -12.13 1.38 8.76
CA PRO A 127 -12.13 2.78 9.17
C PRO A 127 -11.58 2.94 10.59
N GLU A 128 -10.70 3.90 10.78
CA GLU A 128 -10.21 4.31 12.10
C GLU A 128 -10.47 5.82 12.30
N PRO A 129 -11.32 6.21 13.27
CA PRO A 129 -11.64 7.61 13.51
C PRO A 129 -10.42 8.45 13.92
N CYS A 130 -10.20 9.56 13.22
CA CYS A 130 -9.13 10.51 13.52
C CYS A 130 -9.51 11.90 12.99
N LEU A 131 -9.50 12.92 13.86
CA LEU A 131 -9.77 14.32 13.48
C LEU A 131 -11.08 14.52 12.68
N GLY A 132 -12.13 13.77 13.02
CA GLY A 132 -13.44 13.83 12.35
C GLY A 132 -13.51 13.03 11.04
N PHE A 133 -12.44 12.35 10.64
CA PHE A 133 -12.42 11.47 9.47
C PHE A 133 -12.43 10.00 9.89
N ALA A 134 -13.11 9.17 9.10
CA ALA A 134 -12.99 7.71 9.16
C ALA A 134 -13.34 7.17 7.76
N VAL A 135 -12.44 6.42 7.13
CA VAL A 135 -12.61 5.93 5.76
C VAL A 135 -12.46 4.42 5.72
N ARG A 136 -13.47 3.74 5.19
CA ARG A 136 -13.33 2.35 4.75
C ARG A 136 -12.84 2.36 3.32
N TYR A 137 -11.69 1.73 3.08
CA TYR A 137 -11.09 1.66 1.75
C TYR A 137 -11.02 0.21 1.30
N ARG A 138 -11.63 -0.07 0.15
CA ARG A 138 -11.59 -1.38 -0.49
C ARG A 138 -10.81 -1.27 -1.79
N LYS A 139 -9.87 -2.19 -1.98
CA LYS A 139 -9.16 -2.37 -3.25
C LYS A 139 -9.24 -3.83 -3.62
N ARG A 140 -9.69 -4.14 -4.82
CA ARG A 140 -9.60 -5.48 -5.37
C ARG A 140 -8.56 -5.50 -6.49
N LEU A 141 -7.74 -6.55 -6.50
CA LEU A 141 -6.85 -6.85 -7.61
C LEU A 141 -7.31 -8.14 -8.27
N ALA A 142 -7.30 -8.14 -9.60
CA ALA A 142 -7.66 -9.30 -10.41
C ALA A 142 -6.66 -9.48 -11.56
N VAL A 143 -6.29 -10.72 -11.85
CA VAL A 143 -5.45 -11.09 -12.99
C VAL A 143 -6.27 -11.91 -13.98
N GLU A 144 -6.37 -11.46 -15.22
CA GLU A 144 -7.12 -12.15 -16.27
C GLU A 144 -6.29 -12.18 -17.56
N GLY A 145 -5.96 -13.39 -18.04
CA GLY A 145 -5.05 -13.56 -19.18
C GLY A 145 -3.68 -12.93 -18.90
N ASN A 146 -3.42 -11.81 -19.58
CA ASN A 146 -2.21 -10.98 -19.42
C ASN A 146 -2.48 -9.59 -18.81
N ALA A 147 -3.64 -9.37 -18.22
CA ALA A 147 -4.03 -8.10 -17.63
C ALA A 147 -4.09 -8.18 -16.10
N LEU A 148 -3.55 -7.16 -15.43
CA LEU A 148 -3.81 -6.85 -14.03
C LEU A 148 -4.84 -5.73 -13.97
N ARG A 149 -5.91 -5.91 -13.20
CA ARG A 149 -6.95 -4.91 -12.94
C ARG A 149 -6.97 -4.55 -11.46
N ALA A 150 -7.24 -3.27 -11.20
CA ALA A 150 -7.45 -2.73 -9.86
C ALA A 150 -8.76 -1.94 -9.83
N ASP A 151 -9.60 -2.18 -8.84
CA ASP A 151 -10.87 -1.48 -8.57
C ASP A 151 -11.02 -1.10 -7.10
#